data_AF-A0A430LCK4-F1
#
_entry.id   AF-A0A430LCK4-F1
#
_cell.length_a   1.000
_cell.length_b   1.000
_cell.length_c   1.000
_cell.angle_alpha   90.00
_cell.angle_beta   90.00
_cell.angle_gamma   90.00
#
_symmetry.space_group_name_H-M   'P 1'
#
loop_
_entity.id
_entity.type
_entity.pdbx_description
1 polymer ?
#
loop_
_entity_poly.entity_id
_entity_poly.type
_entity_poly.pdbx_seq_one_letter_code
_entity_poly.pdbx_strand_id
1 'polypeptide(L)'
;MSSNLEAKEMSKIDNLPESHRNTFRGALRNILSTDIAEHTYAQILDGLPTVESQNESYPILDGHPVYELDHRELCEGSLDKAREFRARFDPSDLLFKEQSINTFGKTAPGSREFNLRLIELIVVACHQIAAYLFGLDDGVHKHRVFDDWLQQQLVESNLNFRNGKANSGYKLPPSAFFHSAYTYVEEYPQGLGDVAGYWAEGKIFGGVVVFDRGETEQECKAIWIDGARWKGPHTLYPPTKDQFDSLVRFLLSETNEDVPCPLPIHGTDENRPRWHPWHAFSQYHIFRDRYEKKMGPDPPRPRCTLVLADWPETSDYWVAINHEILRREGATITDEDIAAAQLRLKEVTPSSPYWGYWNPS
;
A
#
# COMPACT_ATOMS: atom_id res chain seq x y z
N MET A 1 29.39 1.74 -11.79
CA MET A 1 28.95 2.67 -12.86
C MET A 1 27.48 2.45 -13.17
N SER A 2 26.57 2.77 -12.24
CA SER A 2 25.12 2.81 -12.54
C SER A 2 24.34 3.71 -11.58
N SER A 3 25.03 4.65 -10.91
CA SER A 3 24.42 5.57 -9.93
C SER A 3 24.05 6.92 -10.53
N ASN A 4 23.92 7.03 -11.86
CA ASN A 4 23.75 8.32 -12.56
C ASN A 4 22.81 8.26 -13.78
N LEU A 5 21.98 7.21 -13.92
CA LEU A 5 21.14 7.02 -15.12
C LEU A 5 19.64 7.26 -14.92
N GLU A 6 19.17 7.61 -13.74
CA GLU A 6 17.81 8.15 -13.57
C GLU A 6 17.77 9.20 -12.45
N ALA A 7 18.49 10.30 -12.63
CA ALA A 7 17.92 11.57 -12.17
C ALA A 7 16.73 11.86 -13.10
N LYS A 8 15.61 11.16 -12.87
CA LYS A 8 14.34 11.48 -13.53
C LYS A 8 14.11 12.97 -13.31
N GLU A 9 13.90 13.72 -14.38
CA GLU A 9 13.60 15.15 -14.27
C GLU A 9 12.40 15.28 -13.32
N MET A 10 12.60 15.97 -12.20
CA MET A 10 11.57 16.20 -11.20
C MET A 10 10.90 17.53 -11.51
N SER A 11 9.59 17.59 -11.36
CA SER A 11 8.76 18.73 -11.73
C SER A 11 7.75 19.03 -10.62
N LYS A 12 7.37 20.30 -10.50
CA LYS A 12 6.38 20.78 -9.55
C LYS A 12 5.00 20.83 -10.20
N ILE A 13 3.95 20.80 -9.37
CA ILE A 13 2.57 20.98 -9.84
C ILE A 13 2.32 22.35 -10.46
N ASP A 14 3.20 23.33 -10.25
CA ASP A 14 3.11 24.66 -10.86
C ASP A 14 3.17 24.61 -12.40
N ASN A 15 3.79 23.56 -12.95
CA ASN A 15 3.87 23.30 -14.39
C ASN A 15 2.58 22.69 -14.97
N LEU A 16 1.59 22.34 -14.13
CA LEU A 16 0.29 21.86 -14.61
C LEU A 16 -0.59 23.01 -15.12
N PRO A 17 -1.51 22.73 -16.06
CA PRO A 17 -2.62 23.62 -16.35
C PRO A 17 -3.37 23.98 -15.06
N GLU A 18 -3.87 25.21 -14.98
CA GLU A 18 -4.52 25.74 -13.77
C GLU A 18 -5.64 24.84 -13.25
N SER A 19 -6.49 24.30 -14.15
CA SER A 19 -7.57 23.38 -13.77
C SER A 19 -7.05 22.11 -13.08
N HIS A 20 -6.01 21.50 -13.63
CA HIS A 20 -5.40 20.27 -13.11
C HIS A 20 -4.71 20.53 -11.78
N ARG A 21 -3.98 21.65 -11.67
CA ARG A 21 -3.33 22.08 -10.43
C ARG A 21 -4.36 22.31 -9.33
N ASN A 22 -5.47 22.98 -9.63
CA ASN A 22 -6.53 23.24 -8.66
C ASN A 22 -7.23 21.94 -8.23
N THR A 23 -7.51 21.03 -9.16
CA THR A 23 -8.06 19.70 -8.81
C THR A 23 -7.10 18.92 -7.91
N PHE A 24 -5.81 18.88 -8.23
CA PHE A 24 -4.82 18.22 -7.39
C PHE A 24 -4.77 18.82 -5.97
N ARG A 25 -4.72 20.15 -5.85
CA ARG A 25 -4.72 20.84 -4.54
C ARG A 25 -5.99 20.52 -3.74
N GLY A 26 -7.15 20.52 -4.39
CA GLY A 26 -8.42 20.16 -3.77
C GLY A 26 -8.43 18.72 -3.26
N ALA A 27 -8.05 17.77 -4.11
CA ALA A 27 -7.98 16.35 -3.79
C ALA A 27 -7.01 16.05 -2.64
N LEU A 28 -5.82 16.66 -2.65
CA LEU A 28 -4.84 16.48 -1.58
C LEU A 28 -5.36 17.06 -0.26
N ARG A 29 -5.97 18.26 -0.30
CA ARG A 29 -6.60 18.84 0.88
C ARG A 29 -7.71 17.94 1.44
N ASN A 30 -8.54 17.33 0.60
CA ASN A 30 -9.59 16.42 1.06
C ASN A 30 -8.97 15.24 1.81
N ILE A 31 -7.90 14.62 1.29
CA ILE A 31 -7.17 13.56 2.01
C ILE A 31 -6.58 14.06 3.33
N LEU A 32 -5.86 15.18 3.33
CA LEU A 32 -5.23 15.74 4.53
C LEU A 32 -6.25 16.21 5.58
N SER A 33 -7.50 16.43 5.19
CA SER A 33 -8.58 16.79 6.12
C SER A 33 -9.18 15.60 6.87
N THR A 34 -8.86 14.37 6.47
CA THR A 34 -9.37 13.16 7.11
C THR A 34 -8.71 12.88 8.45
N ASP A 35 -9.47 12.29 9.38
CA ASP A 35 -8.94 11.84 10.67
C ASP A 35 -7.84 10.81 10.49
N ILE A 36 -7.95 9.93 9.49
CA ILE A 36 -6.93 8.90 9.24
C ILE A 36 -5.59 9.48 8.79
N ALA A 37 -5.59 10.51 7.93
CA ALA A 37 -4.37 11.20 7.55
C ALA A 37 -3.78 11.98 8.74
N GLU A 38 -4.62 12.69 9.50
CA GLU A 38 -4.17 13.42 10.70
C GLU A 38 -3.50 12.48 11.71
N HIS A 39 -4.15 11.36 12.07
CA HIS A 39 -3.60 10.39 13.02
C HIS A 39 -2.36 9.68 12.48
N THR A 40 -2.30 9.38 11.18
CA THR A 40 -1.12 8.73 10.57
C THR A 40 0.09 9.64 10.65
N TYR A 41 -0.04 10.91 10.26
CA TYR A 41 1.06 11.87 10.31
C TYR A 41 1.42 12.26 11.74
N ALA A 42 0.45 12.34 12.65
CA ALA A 42 0.71 12.58 14.05
C ALA A 42 1.53 11.45 14.69
N GLN A 43 1.30 10.18 14.34
CA GLN A 43 2.14 9.07 14.80
C GLN A 43 3.59 9.21 14.32
N ILE A 44 3.81 9.61 13.06
CA ILE A 44 5.16 9.86 12.54
C ILE A 44 5.84 10.99 13.32
N LEU A 45 5.11 12.08 13.59
CA LEU A 45 5.59 13.22 14.37
C LEU A 45 5.75 12.92 15.86
N ASP A 46 5.08 11.90 16.37
CA ASP A 46 5.29 11.35 17.70
C ASP A 46 6.62 10.59 17.78
N GLY A 47 6.87 9.82 16.72
CA GLY A 47 8.08 9.04 16.47
C GLY A 47 7.96 7.55 16.83
N LEU A 48 6.80 7.12 17.35
CA LEU A 48 6.41 5.71 17.40
C LEU A 48 4.95 5.53 16.91
N PRO A 49 4.63 4.40 16.25
CA PRO A 49 3.24 4.05 16.00
C PRO A 49 2.55 3.65 17.31
N THR A 50 1.22 3.69 17.32
CA THR A 50 0.44 3.15 18.44
C THR A 50 0.47 1.63 18.46
N VAL A 51 0.16 1.04 19.62
CA VAL A 51 -0.02 -0.42 19.78
C VAL A 51 -1.04 -0.97 18.79
N GLU A 52 -2.13 -0.23 18.53
CA GLU A 52 -3.13 -0.60 17.53
C GLU A 52 -2.51 -0.63 16.12
N SER A 53 -1.89 0.47 15.71
CA SER A 53 -1.23 0.58 14.40
C SER A 53 -0.18 -0.51 14.17
N GLN A 54 0.60 -0.86 15.21
CA GLN A 54 1.61 -1.91 15.12
C GLN A 54 0.96 -3.29 14.92
N ASN A 55 -0.05 -3.63 15.72
CA ASN A 55 -0.73 -4.93 15.70
C ASN A 55 -1.50 -5.19 14.40
N GLU A 56 -2.00 -4.13 13.76
CA GLU A 56 -2.66 -4.26 12.46
C GLU A 56 -1.70 -4.72 11.36
N SER A 57 -0.46 -4.28 11.41
CA SER A 57 0.49 -4.39 10.29
C SER A 57 1.58 -5.44 10.50
N TYR A 58 1.86 -5.84 11.75
CA TYR A 58 2.92 -6.80 12.04
C TYR A 58 2.65 -7.62 13.31
N PRO A 59 3.21 -8.85 13.44
CA PRO A 59 3.18 -9.57 14.70
C PRO A 59 3.84 -8.79 15.85
N ILE A 60 3.43 -9.14 17.07
CA ILE A 60 4.06 -8.66 18.31
C ILE A 60 5.51 -9.14 18.34
N LEU A 61 6.43 -8.20 18.57
CA LEU A 61 7.86 -8.45 18.70
C LEU A 61 8.27 -8.17 20.15
N ASP A 62 9.00 -9.12 20.72
CA ASP A 62 9.44 -9.03 22.11
C ASP A 62 10.36 -7.82 22.34
N GLY A 63 10.16 -7.14 23.46
CA GLY A 63 10.90 -5.91 23.82
C GLY A 63 10.68 -4.71 22.89
N HIS A 64 9.80 -4.78 21.89
CA HIS A 64 9.61 -3.68 20.94
C HIS A 64 9.11 -2.42 21.67
N PRO A 65 9.68 -1.22 21.41
CA PRO A 65 9.42 -0.02 22.22
C PRO A 65 7.95 0.35 22.35
N VAL A 66 7.16 0.14 21.29
CA VAL A 66 5.70 0.36 21.30
C VAL A 66 5.00 -0.41 22.44
N TYR A 67 5.42 -1.65 22.72
CA TYR A 67 4.83 -2.46 23.79
C TYR A 67 5.48 -2.18 25.15
N GLU A 68 6.79 -1.97 25.20
CA GLU A 68 7.51 -1.64 26.44
C GLU A 68 7.03 -0.31 27.05
N LEU A 69 6.69 0.66 26.19
CA LEU A 69 6.17 1.96 26.59
C LEU A 69 4.64 1.98 26.72
N ASP A 70 3.95 0.87 26.41
CA ASP A 70 2.49 0.79 26.30
C ASP A 70 1.90 1.97 25.49
N HIS A 71 2.49 2.25 24.32
CA HIS A 71 2.19 3.42 23.49
C HIS A 71 0.82 3.28 22.79
N ARG A 72 -0.27 3.41 23.56
CA ARG A 72 -1.65 3.26 23.07
C ARG A 72 -2.21 4.55 22.48
N GLU A 73 -1.80 5.67 23.04
CA GLU A 73 -2.25 7.01 22.67
C GLU A 73 -1.05 7.83 22.21
N LEU A 74 -1.31 8.82 21.35
CA LEU A 74 -0.30 9.79 20.96
C LEU A 74 0.16 10.63 22.16
N CYS A 75 1.44 10.96 22.21
CA CYS A 75 1.99 11.90 23.14
C CYS A 75 1.38 13.31 22.95
N GLU A 76 1.37 14.08 24.03
CA GLU A 76 0.84 15.45 24.03
C GLU A 76 1.54 16.31 22.96
N GLY A 77 0.73 17.00 22.15
CA GLY A 77 1.19 17.90 21.08
C GLY A 77 1.41 17.26 19.71
N SER A 78 1.46 15.92 19.58
CA SER A 78 1.68 15.26 18.29
C SER A 78 0.57 15.56 17.26
N LEU A 79 -0.69 15.57 17.70
CA LEU A 79 -1.83 15.97 16.86
C LEU A 79 -1.78 17.45 16.47
N ASP A 80 -1.39 18.33 17.40
CA ASP A 80 -1.31 19.76 17.13
C ASP A 80 -0.20 20.07 16.11
N LYS A 81 0.93 19.37 16.18
CA LYS A 81 1.99 19.45 15.16
C LYS A 81 1.47 19.03 13.78
N ALA A 82 0.71 17.93 13.69
CA ALA A 82 0.14 17.47 12.43
C ALA A 82 -0.84 18.51 11.84
N ARG A 83 -1.68 19.12 12.68
CA ARG A 83 -2.59 20.20 12.30
C ARG A 83 -1.86 21.47 11.86
N GLU A 84 -0.82 21.86 12.59
CA GLU A 84 0.02 23.02 12.26
C GLU A 84 0.77 22.82 10.94
N PHE A 85 1.30 21.61 10.70
CA PHE A 85 1.87 21.23 9.42
C PHE A 85 0.83 21.37 8.31
N ARG A 86 -0.34 20.73 8.45
CA ARG A 86 -1.43 20.79 7.45
C ARG A 86 -1.84 22.22 7.13
N ALA A 87 -1.93 23.09 8.14
CA ALA A 87 -2.35 24.48 7.97
C ALA A 87 -1.33 25.33 7.19
N ARG A 88 -0.04 24.99 7.26
CA ARG A 88 1.05 25.72 6.60
C ARG A 88 1.53 25.07 5.30
N PHE A 89 1.18 23.82 5.07
CA PHE A 89 1.67 23.04 3.94
C PHE A 89 1.22 23.62 2.61
N ASP A 90 2.18 23.90 1.72
CA ASP A 90 1.91 24.27 0.34
C ASP A 90 2.20 23.08 -0.59
N PRO A 91 1.19 22.54 -1.30
CA PRO A 91 1.39 21.44 -2.25
C PRO A 91 2.42 21.72 -3.36
N SER A 92 2.78 22.98 -3.62
CA SER A 92 3.82 23.36 -4.59
C SER A 92 5.26 23.04 -4.12
N ASP A 93 5.44 22.63 -2.87
CA ASP A 93 6.74 22.15 -2.36
C ASP A 93 7.03 20.69 -2.76
N LEU A 94 6.01 19.95 -3.17
CA LEU A 94 6.15 18.56 -3.59
C LEU A 94 6.82 18.42 -4.96
N LEU A 95 7.59 17.35 -5.13
CA LEU A 95 8.30 17.03 -6.35
C LEU A 95 7.78 15.72 -6.95
N PHE A 96 7.45 15.74 -8.24
CA PHE A 96 6.95 14.58 -8.95
C PHE A 96 7.85 14.27 -10.15
N LYS A 97 7.81 13.05 -10.66
CA LYS A 97 8.42 12.76 -11.96
C LYS A 97 7.79 13.67 -13.01
N GLU A 98 8.61 14.32 -13.82
CA GLU A 98 8.16 15.21 -14.89
C GLU A 98 7.16 14.50 -15.80
N GLN A 99 7.40 13.24 -16.12
CA GLN A 99 6.49 12.44 -16.90
C GLN A 99 5.09 12.31 -16.28
N SER A 100 4.98 12.13 -14.96
CA SER A 100 3.67 12.02 -14.28
C SER A 100 2.92 13.36 -14.35
N ILE A 101 3.62 14.48 -14.17
CA ILE A 101 3.08 15.84 -14.32
C ILE A 101 2.61 16.09 -15.76
N ASN A 102 3.48 15.83 -16.74
CA ASN A 102 3.22 16.06 -18.15
C ASN A 102 2.06 15.18 -18.67
N THR A 103 1.98 13.93 -18.21
CA THR A 103 0.88 13.03 -18.60
C THR A 103 -0.43 13.48 -17.96
N PHE A 104 -0.45 13.77 -16.66
CA PHE A 104 -1.66 14.26 -15.99
C PHE A 104 -2.20 15.53 -16.64
N GLY A 105 -1.34 16.52 -16.91
CA GLY A 105 -1.74 17.79 -17.54
C GLY A 105 -2.30 17.67 -18.97
N LYS A 106 -2.15 16.50 -19.62
CA LYS A 106 -2.72 16.22 -20.95
C LYS A 106 -4.03 15.43 -20.89
N THR A 107 -4.41 14.90 -19.73
CA THR A 107 -5.64 14.12 -19.59
C THR A 107 -6.88 15.01 -19.64
N ALA A 108 -8.00 14.45 -20.12
CA ALA A 108 -9.27 15.18 -20.13
C ALA A 108 -9.97 15.05 -18.75
N PRO A 109 -10.33 16.16 -18.08
CA PRO A 109 -11.10 16.10 -16.84
C PRO A 109 -12.36 15.24 -16.97
N GLY A 110 -12.64 14.43 -15.93
CA GLY A 110 -13.76 13.49 -15.92
C GLY A 110 -13.50 12.17 -16.67
N SER A 111 -12.38 12.04 -17.38
CA SER A 111 -11.98 10.75 -17.96
C SER A 111 -11.43 9.78 -16.90
N ARG A 112 -11.50 8.48 -17.20
CA ARG A 112 -10.88 7.45 -16.34
C ARG A 112 -9.38 7.66 -16.21
N GLU A 113 -8.70 8.05 -17.28
CA GLU A 113 -7.25 8.31 -17.26
C GLU A 113 -6.90 9.49 -16.33
N PHE A 114 -7.67 10.58 -16.39
CA PHE A 114 -7.52 11.70 -15.48
C PHE A 114 -7.63 11.27 -14.01
N ASN A 115 -8.65 10.46 -13.70
CA ASN A 115 -8.87 9.97 -12.34
C ASN A 115 -7.70 9.09 -11.84
N LEU A 116 -7.20 8.19 -12.69
CA LEU A 116 -6.07 7.32 -12.37
C LEU A 116 -4.78 8.12 -12.14
N ARG A 117 -4.50 9.12 -13.00
CA ARG A 117 -3.33 9.99 -12.88
C ARG A 117 -3.42 10.94 -11.68
N LEU A 118 -4.61 11.42 -11.35
CA LEU A 118 -4.83 12.18 -10.11
C LEU A 118 -4.51 11.32 -8.89
N ILE A 119 -5.06 10.10 -8.81
CA ILE A 119 -4.78 9.16 -7.70
C ILE A 119 -3.28 8.88 -7.59
N GLU A 120 -2.58 8.67 -8.72
CA GLU A 120 -1.13 8.50 -8.75
C GLU A 120 -0.39 9.65 -8.06
N LEU A 121 -0.70 10.90 -8.41
CA LEU A 121 -0.06 12.06 -7.80
C LEU A 121 -0.44 12.20 -6.31
N ILE A 122 -1.68 11.90 -5.93
CA ILE A 122 -2.14 12.00 -4.53
C ILE A 122 -1.44 10.99 -3.62
N VAL A 123 -1.30 9.74 -4.08
CA VAL A 123 -0.57 8.70 -3.34
C VAL A 123 0.90 9.12 -3.15
N VAL A 124 1.55 9.57 -4.23
CA VAL A 124 2.94 10.03 -4.20
C VAL A 124 3.12 11.26 -3.29
N ALA A 125 2.15 12.17 -3.25
CA ALA A 125 2.15 13.30 -2.34
C ALA A 125 2.07 12.86 -0.86
N CYS A 126 1.16 11.94 -0.54
CA CYS A 126 1.00 11.44 0.83
C CYS A 126 2.26 10.71 1.32
N HIS A 127 2.90 9.95 0.42
CA HIS A 127 4.18 9.28 0.68
C HIS A 127 5.30 10.30 0.98
N GLN A 128 5.44 11.33 0.15
CA GLN A 128 6.46 12.38 0.34
C GLN A 128 6.25 13.15 1.64
N ILE A 129 5.01 13.47 2.00
CA ILE A 129 4.69 14.13 3.27
C ILE A 129 5.16 13.24 4.44
N ALA A 130 4.83 11.96 4.43
CA ALA A 130 5.28 11.03 5.47
C ALA A 130 6.81 10.93 5.55
N ALA A 131 7.50 10.81 4.41
CA ALA A 131 8.96 10.77 4.37
C ALA A 131 9.58 12.06 4.93
N TYR A 132 9.04 13.22 4.58
CA TYR A 132 9.46 14.52 5.10
C TYR A 132 9.26 14.61 6.62
N LEU A 133 8.07 14.29 7.12
CA LEU A 133 7.75 14.36 8.55
C LEU A 133 8.61 13.38 9.36
N PHE A 134 8.85 12.18 8.83
CA PHE A 134 9.75 11.22 9.44
C PHE A 134 11.18 11.78 9.54
N GLY A 135 11.66 12.45 8.49
CA GLY A 135 12.98 13.08 8.47
C GLY A 135 13.19 14.22 9.47
N LEU A 136 12.11 14.80 10.03
CA LEU A 136 12.24 15.83 11.08
C LEU A 136 12.79 15.27 12.38
N ASP A 137 12.46 14.01 12.72
CA ASP A 137 12.84 13.33 13.97
C ASP A 137 12.67 14.25 15.20
N ASP A 138 11.63 15.08 15.20
CA ASP A 138 11.40 16.12 16.20
C ASP A 138 10.37 15.70 17.27
N GLY A 139 9.91 14.44 17.19
CA GLY A 139 8.95 13.83 18.10
C GLY A 139 9.45 13.58 19.52
N VAL A 140 8.53 13.14 20.37
CA VAL A 140 8.80 12.73 21.76
C VAL A 140 9.67 11.48 21.78
N HIS A 141 9.34 10.52 20.91
CA HIS A 141 10.10 9.30 20.72
C HIS A 141 11.02 9.45 19.51
N LYS A 142 12.27 9.84 19.73
CA LYS A 142 13.26 9.90 18.65
C LYS A 142 13.43 8.53 17.99
N HIS A 143 13.79 8.49 16.71
CA HIS A 143 14.09 7.25 15.97
C HIS A 143 15.06 6.35 16.73
N ARG A 144 16.01 6.96 17.45
CA ARG A 144 16.96 6.29 18.33
C ARG A 144 16.32 5.29 19.32
N VAL A 145 15.11 5.56 19.81
CA VAL A 145 14.39 4.65 20.73
C VAL A 145 14.16 3.29 20.06
N PHE A 146 13.75 3.30 18.79
CA PHE A 146 13.59 2.10 17.99
C PHE A 146 14.93 1.54 17.52
N ASP A 147 15.87 2.38 17.09
CA ASP A 147 17.17 1.94 16.59
C ASP A 147 17.99 1.21 17.67
N ASP A 148 17.98 1.70 18.91
CA ASP A 148 18.67 1.09 20.04
C ASP A 148 18.08 -0.31 20.33
N TRP A 149 16.75 -0.48 20.26
CA TRP A 149 16.09 -1.79 20.36
C TRP A 149 16.47 -2.71 19.18
N LEU A 150 16.40 -2.21 17.95
CA LEU A 150 16.70 -2.99 16.75
C LEU A 150 18.14 -3.51 16.77
N GLN A 151 19.10 -2.68 17.19
CA GLN A 151 20.50 -3.10 17.35
C GLN A 151 20.66 -4.22 18.38
N GLN A 152 19.96 -4.13 19.51
CA GLN A 152 19.97 -5.20 20.53
C GLN A 152 19.43 -6.50 19.94
N GLN A 153 18.28 -6.44 19.24
CA GLN A 153 17.68 -7.61 18.59
C GLN A 153 18.58 -8.24 17.52
N LEU A 154 19.30 -7.42 16.74
CA LEU A 154 20.27 -7.92 15.76
C LEU A 154 21.46 -8.62 16.44
N VAL A 155 21.98 -8.07 17.54
CA VAL A 155 23.05 -8.72 18.32
C VAL A 155 22.57 -10.05 18.89
N GLU A 156 21.39 -10.07 19.50
CA GLU A 156 20.78 -11.29 20.05
C GLU A 156 20.52 -12.35 18.98
N SER A 157 19.96 -11.97 17.84
CA SER A 157 19.75 -12.85 16.69
C SER A 157 21.07 -13.47 16.22
N ASN A 158 22.14 -12.67 16.11
CA ASN A 158 23.47 -13.16 15.73
C ASN A 158 24.06 -14.13 16.77
N LEU A 159 23.89 -13.84 18.07
CA LEU A 159 24.33 -14.73 19.15
C LEU A 159 23.55 -16.04 19.15
N ASN A 160 22.23 -15.99 18.97
CA ASN A 160 21.37 -17.16 18.87
C ASN A 160 21.74 -18.04 17.68
N PHE A 161 21.99 -17.43 16.52
CA PHE A 161 22.47 -18.14 15.33
C PHE A 161 23.81 -18.84 15.58
N ARG A 162 24.79 -18.16 16.19
CA ARG A 162 26.08 -18.76 16.56
C ARG A 162 25.93 -19.92 17.55
N ASN A 163 24.92 -19.87 18.42
CA ASN A 163 24.63 -20.89 19.41
C ASN A 163 23.72 -22.02 18.89
N GLY A 164 23.44 -22.06 17.58
CA GLY A 164 22.61 -23.09 16.97
C GLY A 164 21.14 -23.04 17.36
N LYS A 165 20.67 -21.93 17.94
CA LYS A 165 19.25 -21.72 18.23
C LYS A 165 18.53 -21.31 16.94
N ALA A 166 17.32 -21.84 16.75
CA ALA A 166 16.47 -21.45 15.64
C ALA A 166 16.18 -19.95 15.71
N ASN A 167 16.30 -19.26 14.57
CA ASN A 167 15.88 -17.87 14.49
C ASN A 167 14.35 -17.79 14.63
N SER A 168 13.84 -16.67 15.14
CA SER A 168 12.42 -16.48 15.46
C SER A 168 11.48 -16.46 14.24
N GLY A 169 12.02 -16.62 13.03
CA GLY A 169 11.27 -16.80 11.79
C GLY A 169 10.70 -15.50 11.20
N TYR A 170 10.68 -14.40 11.95
CA TYR A 170 10.26 -13.08 11.48
C TYR A 170 11.45 -12.22 11.03
N LYS A 171 11.21 -11.38 10.03
CA LYS A 171 12.18 -10.38 9.57
C LYS A 171 12.16 -9.20 10.55
N LEU A 172 13.31 -8.75 11.02
CA LEU A 172 13.37 -7.53 11.82
C LEU A 172 13.06 -6.31 10.93
N PRO A 173 12.20 -5.39 11.40
CA PRO A 173 11.84 -4.22 10.62
C PRO A 173 12.96 -3.18 10.54
N PRO A 174 13.09 -2.44 9.44
CA PRO A 174 14.12 -1.41 9.28
C PRO A 174 13.83 -0.09 10.01
N SER A 175 12.56 0.15 10.39
CA SER A 175 12.07 1.34 11.09
C SER A 175 10.81 0.97 11.86
N ALA A 176 10.45 1.76 12.87
CA ALA A 176 9.17 1.63 13.59
C ALA A 176 7.97 1.80 12.65
N PHE A 177 8.12 2.63 11.62
CA PHE A 177 7.11 2.85 10.58
C PHE A 177 7.53 2.10 9.32
N PHE A 178 6.97 0.91 9.10
CA PHE A 178 7.30 0.10 7.92
C PHE A 178 6.12 -0.70 7.38
N HIS A 179 6.16 -0.95 6.07
CA HIS A 179 5.33 -1.96 5.43
C HIS A 179 6.16 -3.23 5.19
N SER A 180 5.62 -4.40 5.53
CA SER A 180 6.36 -5.68 5.51
C SER A 180 6.97 -6.04 4.14
N ALA A 181 6.30 -5.65 3.05
CA ALA A 181 6.75 -5.84 1.67
C ALA A 181 7.69 -4.75 1.11
N TYR A 182 7.84 -3.60 1.78
CA TYR A 182 8.58 -2.43 1.27
C TYR A 182 9.67 -2.00 2.27
N THR A 183 10.73 -2.82 2.35
CA THR A 183 11.81 -2.65 3.33
C THR A 183 13.20 -2.57 2.68
N TYR A 184 13.30 -2.17 1.40
CA TYR A 184 14.56 -2.16 0.65
C TYR A 184 15.25 -0.78 0.75
N VAL A 185 15.68 -0.44 1.96
CA VAL A 185 16.19 0.90 2.34
C VAL A 185 17.26 1.41 1.37
N GLU A 186 18.15 0.55 0.92
CA GLU A 186 19.30 0.94 0.08
C GLU A 186 18.91 1.33 -1.36
N GLU A 187 17.72 0.95 -1.82
CA GLU A 187 17.21 1.29 -3.16
C GLU A 187 16.35 2.56 -3.15
N TYR A 188 15.92 2.99 -1.97
CA TYR A 188 14.96 4.07 -1.82
C TYR A 188 15.66 5.43 -1.83
N PRO A 189 15.23 6.39 -2.66
CA PRO A 189 15.87 7.71 -2.76
C PRO A 189 16.04 8.45 -1.42
N GLN A 190 15.09 8.29 -0.50
CA GLN A 190 15.10 8.87 0.85
C GLN A 190 15.34 7.83 1.95
N GLY A 191 15.76 6.62 1.59
CA GLY A 191 16.08 5.54 2.53
C GLY A 191 14.91 5.23 3.47
N LEU A 192 15.13 5.40 4.78
CA LEU A 192 14.11 5.16 5.81
C LEU A 192 12.90 6.09 5.71
N GLY A 193 13.06 7.28 5.12
CA GLY A 193 11.93 8.18 4.86
C GLY A 193 10.89 7.54 3.94
N ASP A 194 11.33 6.89 2.86
CA ASP A 194 10.40 6.21 1.95
C ASP A 194 9.78 4.96 2.61
N VAL A 195 10.50 4.27 3.50
CA VAL A 195 9.92 3.18 4.31
C VAL A 195 8.73 3.69 5.14
N ALA A 196 8.91 4.83 5.83
CA ALA A 196 7.84 5.48 6.57
C ALA A 196 6.71 5.96 5.63
N GLY A 197 7.06 6.40 4.42
CA GLY A 197 6.11 6.71 3.35
C GLY A 197 5.20 5.54 2.99
N TYR A 198 5.75 4.35 2.77
CA TYR A 198 4.96 3.14 2.49
C TYR A 198 4.11 2.71 3.68
N TRP A 199 4.60 2.89 4.91
CA TRP A 199 3.79 2.67 6.11
C TRP A 199 2.58 3.61 6.16
N ALA A 200 2.80 4.90 5.87
CA ALA A 200 1.73 5.90 5.86
C ALA A 200 0.69 5.61 4.77
N GLU A 201 1.11 5.18 3.58
CA GLU A 201 0.17 4.69 2.56
C GLU A 201 -0.64 3.50 3.06
N GLY A 202 0.03 2.56 3.74
CA GLY A 202 -0.62 1.42 4.38
C GLY A 202 -1.75 1.82 5.34
N LYS A 203 -1.56 2.89 6.10
CA LYS A 203 -2.58 3.44 6.99
C LYS A 203 -3.64 4.24 6.24
N ILE A 204 -3.25 5.18 5.40
CA ILE A 204 -4.18 6.10 4.73
C ILE A 204 -5.02 5.38 3.67
N PHE A 205 -4.41 4.59 2.79
CA PHE A 205 -5.11 3.95 1.66
C PHE A 205 -5.51 2.51 1.94
N GLY A 206 -4.98 1.89 3.00
CA GLY A 206 -5.16 0.46 3.33
C GLY A 206 -4.07 -0.45 2.77
N GLY A 207 -3.10 0.12 2.04
CA GLY A 207 -1.97 -0.56 1.41
C GLY A 207 -1.18 0.38 0.53
N VAL A 208 -0.05 -0.09 0.01
CA VAL A 208 0.72 0.66 -0.99
C VAL A 208 -0.01 0.61 -2.33
N VAL A 209 -0.30 1.77 -2.90
CA VAL A 209 -1.05 1.86 -4.16
C VAL A 209 -0.06 1.84 -5.34
N VAL A 210 -0.20 0.84 -6.19
CA VAL A 210 0.63 0.62 -7.38
C VAL A 210 -0.22 0.63 -8.65
N PHE A 211 0.45 0.77 -9.79
CA PHE A 211 -0.22 1.05 -11.07
C PHE A 211 0.17 0.02 -12.11
N ASP A 212 -0.79 -0.38 -12.96
CA ASP A 212 -0.48 -1.09 -14.20
C ASP A 212 0.17 -0.09 -15.16
N ARG A 213 1.49 -0.22 -15.33
CA ARG A 213 2.32 0.66 -16.15
C ARG A 213 2.35 0.26 -17.62
N GLY A 214 1.72 -0.87 -17.98
CA GLY A 214 1.79 -1.45 -19.31
C GLY A 214 3.21 -1.77 -19.78
N GLU A 215 3.33 -2.27 -21.00
CA GLU A 215 4.60 -2.69 -21.61
C GLU A 215 5.63 -1.55 -21.73
N THR A 216 5.16 -0.32 -21.88
CA THR A 216 6.04 0.86 -21.97
C THR A 216 6.52 1.35 -20.60
N GLU A 217 5.90 0.83 -19.53
CA GLU A 217 6.11 1.22 -18.13
C GLU A 217 5.82 2.69 -17.80
N GLN A 218 5.17 3.38 -18.73
CA GLN A 218 4.84 4.79 -18.64
C GLN A 218 3.33 5.01 -18.50
N GLU A 219 2.55 3.94 -18.62
CA GLU A 219 1.09 3.99 -18.59
C GLU A 219 0.57 4.01 -17.14
N CYS A 220 -0.75 4.11 -17.01
CA CYS A 220 -1.47 4.00 -15.75
C CYS A 220 -2.86 3.44 -16.08
N LYS A 221 -2.91 2.15 -16.42
CA LYS A 221 -4.12 1.48 -16.95
C LYS A 221 -5.12 1.11 -15.86
N ALA A 222 -4.61 0.85 -14.66
CA ALA A 222 -5.37 0.44 -13.49
C ALA A 222 -4.59 0.73 -12.21
N ILE A 223 -5.30 0.80 -11.08
CA ILE A 223 -4.70 0.84 -9.75
C ILE A 223 -4.88 -0.51 -9.04
N TRP A 224 -3.89 -0.86 -8.23
CA TRP A 224 -3.86 -2.04 -7.38
C TRP A 224 -3.34 -1.64 -6.00
N ILE A 225 -3.77 -2.36 -4.98
CA ILE A 225 -3.38 -2.13 -3.59
C ILE A 225 -2.62 -3.37 -3.11
N ASP A 226 -1.39 -3.18 -2.65
CA ASP A 226 -0.65 -4.18 -1.88
C ASP A 226 -0.94 -3.96 -0.39
N GLY A 227 -1.74 -4.83 0.20
CA GLY A 227 -2.37 -4.61 1.50
C GLY A 227 -1.37 -4.55 2.67
N ALA A 228 -1.61 -3.62 3.60
CA ALA A 228 -0.73 -3.39 4.75
C ALA A 228 -1.08 -4.17 6.03
N ARG A 229 -2.17 -4.94 6.02
CA ARG A 229 -2.63 -5.70 7.20
C ARG A 229 -1.90 -7.02 7.30
N TRP A 230 -1.40 -7.35 8.50
CA TRP A 230 -0.79 -8.64 8.80
C TRP A 230 -1.72 -9.82 8.52
N LYS A 231 -3.01 -9.68 8.89
CA LYS A 231 -4.06 -10.68 8.63
C LYS A 231 -4.86 -10.40 7.35
N GLY A 232 -4.35 -9.54 6.47
CA GLY A 232 -4.95 -9.23 5.18
C GLY A 232 -4.44 -10.16 4.06
N PRO A 233 -4.95 -9.98 2.83
CA PRO A 233 -4.42 -10.69 1.67
C PRO A 233 -2.99 -10.22 1.36
N HIS A 234 -2.13 -11.17 1.01
CA HIS A 234 -0.77 -10.96 0.52
C HIS A 234 -0.69 -10.84 -1.01
N THR A 235 -1.83 -10.93 -1.69
CA THR A 235 -1.97 -10.63 -3.13
C THR A 235 -2.39 -9.18 -3.33
N LEU A 236 -1.96 -8.59 -4.43
CA LEU A 236 -2.48 -7.31 -4.90
C LEU A 236 -3.92 -7.47 -5.35
N TYR A 237 -4.70 -6.42 -5.14
CA TYR A 237 -6.11 -6.38 -5.53
C TYR A 237 -6.52 -4.99 -6.00
N PRO A 238 -7.48 -4.87 -6.94
CA PRO A 238 -8.01 -3.59 -7.34
C PRO A 238 -9.09 -3.18 -6.34
N PRO A 239 -9.38 -1.87 -6.20
CA PRO A 239 -10.64 -1.46 -5.62
C PRO A 239 -11.80 -2.00 -6.46
N THR A 240 -12.92 -2.32 -5.83
CA THR A 240 -14.16 -2.59 -6.56
C THR A 240 -14.59 -1.32 -7.31
N LYS A 241 -15.51 -1.45 -8.28
CA LYS A 241 -16.05 -0.29 -8.99
C LYS A 241 -16.62 0.75 -8.01
N ASP A 242 -17.36 0.31 -7.01
CA ASP A 242 -17.97 1.22 -6.03
C ASP A 242 -16.93 1.90 -5.13
N GLN A 243 -15.88 1.16 -4.72
CA GLN A 243 -14.76 1.75 -3.98
C GLN A 243 -14.00 2.78 -4.82
N PHE A 244 -13.73 2.48 -6.10
CA PHE A 244 -13.06 3.39 -7.03
C PHE A 244 -13.89 4.65 -7.27
N ASP A 245 -15.17 4.49 -7.58
CA ASP A 245 -16.08 5.61 -7.85
C ASP A 245 -16.27 6.48 -6.61
N SER A 246 -16.34 5.87 -5.42
CA SER A 246 -16.40 6.60 -4.14
C SER A 246 -15.11 7.38 -3.88
N LEU A 247 -13.94 6.78 -4.14
CA LEU A 247 -12.65 7.46 -4.02
C LEU A 247 -12.56 8.66 -4.96
N VAL A 248 -12.91 8.49 -6.23
CA VAL A 248 -12.91 9.59 -7.21
C VAL A 248 -13.88 10.69 -6.77
N ARG A 249 -15.09 10.33 -6.34
CA ARG A 249 -16.08 11.32 -5.86
C ARG A 249 -15.54 12.10 -4.66
N PHE A 250 -14.91 11.43 -3.70
CA PHE A 250 -14.31 12.07 -2.54
C PHE A 250 -13.13 12.99 -2.90
N LEU A 251 -12.26 12.56 -3.81
CA LEU A 251 -11.12 13.39 -4.24
C LEU A 251 -11.56 14.63 -5.01
N LEU A 252 -12.67 14.55 -5.76
CA LEU A 252 -13.19 15.65 -6.56
C LEU A 252 -14.22 16.52 -5.83
N SER A 253 -14.59 16.18 -4.59
CA SER A 253 -15.62 16.93 -3.85
C SER A 253 -15.16 18.33 -3.46
N GLU A 254 -16.10 19.25 -3.45
CA GLU A 254 -15.86 20.61 -2.97
C GLU A 254 -15.82 20.66 -1.43
N THR A 255 -15.25 21.73 -0.86
CA THR A 255 -15.02 21.85 0.60
C THR A 255 -16.29 21.83 1.44
N ASN A 256 -17.43 22.19 0.83
CA ASN A 256 -18.72 22.28 1.51
C ASN A 256 -19.59 21.03 1.28
N GLU A 257 -19.12 20.06 0.51
CA GLU A 257 -19.85 18.84 0.26
C GLU A 257 -19.53 17.81 1.36
N ASP A 258 -20.59 17.29 1.98
CA ASP A 258 -20.49 16.20 2.95
C ASP A 258 -20.35 14.86 2.21
N VAL A 259 -19.16 14.61 1.66
CA VAL A 259 -18.81 13.34 1.02
C VAL A 259 -18.02 12.48 2.01
N PRO A 260 -18.53 11.30 2.39
CA PRO A 260 -17.82 10.44 3.33
C PRO A 260 -16.49 9.97 2.75
N CYS A 261 -15.45 9.93 3.58
CA CYS A 261 -14.16 9.37 3.21
C CYS A 261 -14.29 7.86 2.96
N PRO A 262 -13.92 7.34 1.77
CA PRO A 262 -14.00 5.92 1.46
C PRO A 262 -12.74 5.14 1.86
N LEU A 263 -11.77 5.81 2.49
CA LEU A 263 -10.49 5.23 2.90
C LEU A 263 -10.52 4.81 4.37
N PRO A 264 -9.76 3.77 4.76
CA PRO A 264 -8.85 2.96 3.93
C PRO A 264 -9.60 1.87 3.13
N ILE A 265 -9.06 1.49 1.97
CA ILE A 265 -9.61 0.40 1.16
C ILE A 265 -8.87 -0.89 1.51
N HIS A 266 -9.58 -1.85 2.08
CA HIS A 266 -9.05 -3.17 2.40
C HIS A 266 -9.57 -4.24 1.45
N GLY A 267 -8.70 -5.17 1.11
CA GLY A 267 -9.02 -6.29 0.23
C GLY A 267 -10.02 -7.23 0.89
N THR A 268 -11.16 -7.40 0.24
CA THR A 268 -12.18 -8.39 0.56
C THR A 268 -12.23 -9.47 -0.52
N ASP A 269 -13.16 -10.41 -0.39
CA ASP A 269 -13.43 -11.40 -1.43
C ASP A 269 -14.04 -10.79 -2.69
N GLU A 270 -14.50 -9.54 -2.67
CA GLU A 270 -15.05 -8.86 -3.86
C GLU A 270 -13.97 -8.15 -4.69
N ASN A 271 -12.80 -7.88 -4.08
CA ASN A 271 -11.70 -7.17 -4.71
C ASN A 271 -10.92 -8.10 -5.64
N ARG A 272 -11.44 -8.27 -6.87
CA ARG A 272 -10.92 -9.21 -7.86
C ARG A 272 -10.64 -8.51 -9.20
N PRO A 273 -9.76 -9.07 -10.04
CA PRO A 273 -8.98 -10.29 -9.79
C PRO A 273 -7.80 -10.04 -8.84
N ARG A 274 -7.05 -11.08 -8.48
CA ARG A 274 -5.89 -10.99 -7.57
C ARG A 274 -4.59 -11.14 -8.34
N TRP A 275 -3.54 -10.47 -7.90
CA TRP A 275 -2.19 -10.64 -8.43
C TRP A 275 -1.21 -11.08 -7.34
N HIS A 276 -0.45 -12.14 -7.61
CA HIS A 276 0.71 -12.44 -6.77
C HIS A 276 1.75 -11.32 -6.93
N PRO A 277 2.32 -10.74 -5.84
CA PRO A 277 3.22 -9.58 -5.93
C PRO A 277 4.42 -9.79 -6.85
N TRP A 278 5.00 -10.99 -6.84
CA TRP A 278 6.12 -11.34 -7.74
C TRP A 278 5.73 -11.29 -9.22
N HIS A 279 4.58 -11.86 -9.62
CA HIS A 279 4.15 -11.85 -11.02
C HIS A 279 3.80 -10.43 -11.44
N ALA A 280 3.04 -9.72 -10.60
CA ALA A 280 2.63 -8.34 -10.81
C ALA A 280 3.84 -7.45 -11.15
N PHE A 281 4.87 -7.52 -10.33
CA PHE A 281 6.07 -6.70 -10.45
C PHE A 281 6.99 -7.16 -11.60
N SER A 282 7.32 -8.46 -11.66
CA SER A 282 8.37 -8.98 -12.54
C SER A 282 7.92 -9.22 -13.98
N GLN A 283 6.63 -9.45 -14.22
CA GLN A 283 6.12 -9.90 -15.53
C GLN A 283 5.01 -9.04 -16.11
N TYR A 284 4.22 -8.36 -15.27
CA TYR A 284 3.01 -7.65 -15.71
C TYR A 284 3.08 -6.14 -15.51
N HIS A 285 4.25 -5.60 -15.18
CA HIS A 285 4.52 -4.17 -15.06
C HIS A 285 3.56 -3.44 -14.08
N ILE A 286 3.16 -4.13 -13.00
CA ILE A 286 2.32 -3.57 -11.93
C ILE A 286 3.22 -3.13 -10.78
N PHE A 287 3.57 -1.85 -10.78
CA PHE A 287 4.38 -1.18 -9.75
C PHE A 287 4.22 0.34 -9.86
N ARG A 288 4.58 1.08 -8.82
CA ARG A 288 4.67 2.55 -8.93
C ARG A 288 6.06 2.96 -9.42
N ASP A 289 7.09 2.33 -8.86
CA ASP A 289 8.49 2.56 -9.15
C ASP A 289 9.26 1.23 -9.33
N ARG A 290 10.26 1.19 -10.22
CA ARG A 290 11.07 -0.03 -10.41
C ARG A 290 11.99 -0.36 -9.24
N TYR A 291 12.25 0.59 -8.36
CA TYR A 291 13.12 0.39 -7.19
C TYR A 291 12.35 -0.09 -5.94
N GLU A 292 11.01 -0.21 -5.99
CA GLU A 292 10.20 -0.50 -4.80
C GLU A 292 10.51 -1.87 -4.17
N LYS A 293 10.85 -2.85 -5.01
CA LYS A 293 11.04 -4.24 -4.61
C LYS A 293 12.20 -4.89 -5.35
N LYS A 294 12.88 -5.80 -4.67
CA LYS A 294 13.80 -6.76 -5.30
C LYS A 294 13.13 -8.11 -5.43
N MET A 295 12.79 -8.47 -6.67
CA MET A 295 12.29 -9.79 -6.98
C MET A 295 13.44 -10.73 -7.31
N GLY A 296 13.41 -11.95 -6.75
CA GLY A 296 14.31 -13.01 -7.17
C GLY A 296 14.06 -13.39 -8.64
N PRO A 297 15.02 -14.05 -9.29
CA PRO A 297 14.90 -14.42 -10.71
C PRO A 297 13.75 -15.40 -10.97
N ASP A 298 13.42 -16.21 -9.97
CA ASP A 298 12.36 -17.21 -10.03
C ASP A 298 11.15 -16.79 -9.19
N PRO A 299 9.92 -17.15 -9.60
CA PRO A 299 8.75 -16.98 -8.77
C PRO A 299 8.89 -17.78 -7.48
N PRO A 300 8.38 -17.26 -6.34
CA PRO A 300 8.40 -18.01 -5.10
C PRO A 300 7.64 -19.31 -5.27
N ARG A 301 8.12 -20.36 -4.60
CA ARG A 301 7.42 -21.65 -4.60
C ARG A 301 6.00 -21.46 -4.07
N PRO A 302 4.98 -22.06 -4.71
CA PRO A 302 3.63 -22.04 -4.17
C PRO A 302 3.64 -22.54 -2.74
N ARG A 303 2.93 -21.83 -1.84
CA ARG A 303 2.77 -22.30 -0.46
C ARG A 303 2.05 -23.65 -0.47
N CYS A 304 2.43 -24.55 0.44
CA CYS A 304 1.75 -25.84 0.60
C CYS A 304 0.27 -25.71 0.99
N THR A 305 -0.14 -24.53 1.47
CA THR A 305 -1.52 -24.21 1.84
C THR A 305 -1.92 -22.88 1.20
N LEU A 306 -3.06 -22.88 0.50
CA LEU A 306 -3.66 -21.67 -0.04
C LEU A 306 -4.40 -20.93 1.07
N VAL A 307 -4.18 -19.62 1.15
CA VAL A 307 -4.93 -18.73 2.04
C VAL A 307 -6.12 -18.20 1.27
N LEU A 308 -7.34 -18.41 1.76
CA LEU A 308 -8.56 -18.00 1.06
C LEU A 308 -8.61 -16.49 0.80
N ALA A 309 -8.11 -15.68 1.74
CA ALA A 309 -8.04 -14.23 1.58
C ALA A 309 -7.18 -13.81 0.37
N ASP A 310 -6.08 -14.52 0.12
CA ASP A 310 -5.17 -14.29 -1.01
C ASP A 310 -5.85 -14.63 -2.34
N TRP A 311 -6.58 -15.74 -2.39
CA TRP A 311 -7.23 -16.24 -3.60
C TRP A 311 -8.71 -16.54 -3.36
N PRO A 312 -9.58 -15.51 -3.37
CA PRO A 312 -11.03 -15.67 -3.16
C PRO A 312 -11.69 -16.63 -4.15
N GLU A 313 -11.11 -16.79 -5.35
CA GLU A 313 -11.54 -17.77 -6.35
C GLU A 313 -11.38 -19.23 -5.91
N THR A 314 -10.65 -19.49 -4.81
CA THR A 314 -10.64 -20.82 -4.17
C THR A 314 -12.05 -21.26 -3.83
N SER A 315 -12.87 -20.36 -3.26
CA SER A 315 -14.27 -20.65 -2.93
C SER A 315 -15.08 -20.95 -4.20
N ASP A 316 -14.84 -20.20 -5.28
CA ASP A 316 -15.50 -20.46 -6.55
C ASP A 316 -15.09 -21.80 -7.14
N TYR A 317 -13.83 -22.22 -7.02
CA TYR A 317 -13.41 -23.55 -7.44
C TYR A 317 -14.19 -24.63 -6.70
N TRP A 318 -14.35 -24.48 -5.38
CA TRP A 318 -15.15 -25.41 -4.58
C TRP A 318 -16.61 -25.45 -5.00
N VAL A 319 -17.22 -24.29 -5.28
CA VAL A 319 -18.61 -24.19 -5.78
C VAL A 319 -18.74 -24.70 -7.21
N ALA A 320 -17.79 -24.45 -8.10
CA ALA A 320 -17.89 -24.84 -9.51
C ALA A 320 -17.60 -26.33 -9.73
N ILE A 321 -16.59 -26.88 -9.05
CA ILE A 321 -16.05 -28.22 -9.31
C ILE A 321 -16.43 -29.21 -8.21
N ASN A 322 -16.40 -28.80 -6.94
CA ASN A 322 -16.61 -29.68 -5.80
C ASN A 322 -18.00 -29.53 -5.15
N HIS A 323 -18.99 -28.92 -5.83
CA HIS A 323 -20.31 -28.68 -5.25
C HIS A 323 -21.02 -29.95 -4.76
N GLU A 324 -20.78 -31.11 -5.36
CA GLU A 324 -21.37 -32.37 -4.90
C GLU A 324 -20.89 -32.73 -3.48
N ILE A 325 -19.63 -32.46 -3.16
CA ILE A 325 -19.07 -32.66 -1.81
C ILE A 325 -19.75 -31.68 -0.85
N LEU A 326 -19.82 -30.40 -1.22
CA LEU A 326 -20.47 -29.37 -0.40
C LEU A 326 -21.96 -29.67 -0.16
N ARG A 327 -22.70 -30.11 -1.19
CA ARG A 327 -24.10 -30.54 -1.07
C ARG A 327 -24.24 -31.72 -0.10
N ARG A 328 -23.31 -32.69 -0.12
CA ARG A 328 -23.28 -33.81 0.83
C ARG A 328 -22.99 -33.37 2.27
N GLU A 329 -22.24 -32.30 2.44
CA GLU A 329 -21.94 -31.67 3.74
C GLU A 329 -23.05 -30.71 4.21
N GLY A 330 -24.14 -30.59 3.44
CA GLY A 330 -25.35 -29.83 3.81
C GLY A 330 -25.42 -28.42 3.23
N ALA A 331 -24.49 -28.01 2.35
CA ALA A 331 -24.56 -26.73 1.67
C ALA A 331 -25.69 -26.70 0.64
N THR A 332 -26.47 -25.63 0.62
CA THR A 332 -27.48 -25.40 -0.41
C THR A 332 -26.83 -24.64 -1.56
N ILE A 333 -26.38 -25.36 -2.59
CA ILE A 333 -25.75 -24.79 -3.78
C ILE A 333 -26.66 -25.01 -4.97
N THR A 334 -27.11 -23.91 -5.57
CA THR A 334 -27.97 -23.92 -6.77
C THR A 334 -27.13 -24.01 -8.04
N ASP A 335 -27.77 -24.32 -9.17
CA ASP A 335 -27.07 -24.33 -10.48
C ASP A 335 -26.68 -22.90 -10.92
N GLU A 336 -27.39 -21.88 -10.43
CA GLU A 336 -27.03 -20.47 -10.61
C GLU A 336 -25.74 -20.13 -9.88
N ASP A 337 -25.55 -20.62 -8.65
CA ASP A 337 -24.31 -20.45 -7.88
C ASP A 337 -23.11 -21.08 -8.60
N ILE A 338 -23.30 -22.28 -9.16
CA ILE A 338 -22.30 -22.99 -9.95
C ILE A 338 -21.92 -22.19 -11.20
N ALA A 339 -22.92 -21.72 -11.95
CA ALA A 339 -22.69 -20.93 -13.15
C ALA A 339 -21.97 -19.61 -12.84
N ALA A 340 -22.35 -18.92 -11.77
CA ALA A 340 -21.71 -17.68 -11.34
C ALA A 340 -20.24 -17.91 -10.91
N ALA A 341 -19.97 -19.00 -10.17
CA ALA A 341 -18.62 -19.38 -9.79
C ALA A 341 -17.74 -19.70 -11.01
N GLN A 342 -18.28 -20.42 -12.00
CA GLN A 342 -17.58 -20.71 -13.26
C GLN A 342 -17.26 -19.45 -14.06
N LEU A 343 -18.14 -18.44 -14.06
CA LEU A 343 -17.86 -17.16 -14.70
C LEU A 343 -16.70 -16.43 -14.00
N ARG A 344 -16.73 -16.33 -12.67
CA ARG A 344 -15.65 -15.69 -11.90
C ARG A 344 -14.30 -16.38 -12.08
N LEU A 345 -14.28 -17.72 -12.21
CA LEU A 345 -13.06 -18.48 -12.44
C LEU A 345 -12.40 -18.21 -13.80
N LYS A 346 -13.14 -17.68 -14.78
CA LYS A 346 -12.58 -17.27 -16.08
C LYS A 346 -11.88 -15.92 -16.02
N GLU A 347 -12.16 -15.11 -15.00
CA GLU A 347 -11.64 -13.75 -14.83
C GLU A 347 -10.37 -13.69 -13.96
N VAL A 348 -9.90 -14.83 -13.45
CA VAL A 348 -8.68 -14.90 -12.63
C VAL A 348 -7.44 -14.51 -13.42
N THR A 349 -6.38 -14.05 -12.77
CA THR A 349 -5.13 -13.67 -13.46
C THR A 349 -4.22 -14.88 -13.69
N PRO A 350 -3.23 -14.78 -14.60
CA PRO A 350 -2.17 -15.77 -14.76
C PRO A 350 -1.42 -16.15 -13.48
N SER A 351 -1.44 -15.30 -12.47
CA SER A 351 -0.80 -15.57 -11.18
C SER A 351 -1.65 -16.45 -10.24
N SER A 352 -2.93 -16.64 -10.56
CA SER A 352 -3.85 -17.46 -9.76
C SER A 352 -3.46 -18.93 -9.80
N PRO A 353 -3.55 -19.66 -8.67
CA PRO A 353 -3.36 -21.11 -8.64
C PRO A 353 -4.41 -21.85 -9.51
N TYR A 354 -5.51 -21.19 -9.89
CA TYR A 354 -6.59 -21.77 -10.69
C TYR A 354 -6.52 -21.41 -12.18
N TRP A 355 -5.54 -20.62 -12.62
CA TRP A 355 -5.43 -20.15 -14.01
C TRP A 355 -5.46 -21.30 -15.04
N GLY A 356 -4.65 -22.34 -14.83
CA GLY A 356 -4.51 -23.45 -15.77
C GLY A 356 -5.75 -24.36 -15.90
N TYR A 357 -6.72 -24.27 -14.99
CA TYR A 357 -7.95 -25.05 -15.07
C TYR A 357 -8.97 -24.48 -16.07
N TRP A 358 -8.90 -23.18 -16.35
CA TRP A 358 -9.92 -22.45 -17.11
C TRP A 358 -9.40 -21.71 -18.33
N ASN A 359 -8.08 -21.43 -18.35
CA ASN A 359 -7.39 -20.84 -19.48
C ASN A 359 -6.25 -21.78 -19.93
N PRO A 360 -6.55 -22.94 -20.52
CA PRO A 360 -5.52 -23.82 -21.07
C PRO A 360 -4.81 -23.09 -22.22
N SER A 361 -3.48 -23.04 -22.12
CA SER A 361 -2.57 -22.46 -23.10
C SER A 361 -2.70 -23.04 -24.50
#